data_AF-A0A1Y3BVH3-F1
#
_entry.id   AF-A0A1Y3BVH3-F1
#
_cell.length_a   1.000
_cell.length_b   1.000
_cell.length_c   1.000
_cell.angle_alpha   90.00
_cell.angle_beta   90.00
_cell.angle_gamma   90.00
#
_symmetry.space_group_name_H-M   'P 1'
#
loop_
_entity.id
_entity.type
_entity.pdbx_description
1 polymer ?
#
loop_
_entity_poly.entity_id
_entity_poly.type
_entity_poly.pdbx_seq_one_letter_code
_entity_poly.pdbx_strand_id
1 'polypeptide(L)'
;MTGTYSGQFAMEGFLNLHWSRWKRVLLTRTIAIIPTLLIAFQSMSQLTRMNDLLNALMSLQLPFALFPVLTFTSSRKVMGDFANGRFTKLLATILSVIVISINLYFVYDYVHNHVVSHILCGTYMAVLGFDFVYNVPYFGPWFKESDYNEYRYS
;
A
#
# COMPACT_ATOMS: atom_id res chain seq x y z
N MET A 1 17.58 4.58 -17.24
CA MET A 1 18.95 4.14 -16.89
C MET A 1 19.25 4.29 -15.40
N THR A 2 18.75 5.33 -14.71
CA THR A 2 18.91 5.51 -13.26
C THR A 2 18.35 4.33 -12.45
N GLY A 3 17.11 3.91 -12.70
CA GLY A 3 16.50 2.78 -11.97
C GLY A 3 17.28 1.46 -12.05
N THR A 4 17.99 1.20 -13.16
CA THR A 4 18.82 -0.02 -13.27
C THR A 4 20.09 0.04 -12.44
N TYR A 5 20.67 1.23 -12.25
CA TYR A 5 21.84 1.40 -11.38
C TYR A 5 21.42 1.49 -9.91
N SER A 6 20.38 2.25 -9.58
CA SER A 6 19.83 2.32 -8.22
C SER A 6 19.43 0.93 -7.70
N GLY A 7 18.77 0.12 -8.53
CA GLY A 7 18.43 -1.26 -8.18
C GLY A 7 19.65 -2.17 -7.99
N GLN A 8 20.78 -1.88 -8.63
CA GLN A 8 22.02 -2.62 -8.40
C GLN A 8 22.56 -2.38 -7.00
N PHE A 9 22.75 -1.11 -6.64
CA PHE A 9 23.28 -0.72 -5.34
C PHE A 9 22.36 -1.17 -4.20
N ALA A 10 21.05 -1.11 -4.40
CA ALA A 10 20.09 -1.64 -3.43
C ALA A 10 20.19 -3.17 -3.28
N MET A 11 20.25 -3.92 -4.38
CA MET A 11 20.34 -5.40 -4.32
C MET A 11 21.67 -5.88 -3.74
N GLU A 12 22.79 -5.29 -4.15
CA GLU A 12 24.11 -5.65 -3.63
C GLU A 12 24.28 -5.17 -2.18
N GLY A 13 23.77 -4.00 -1.84
CA GLY A 13 23.87 -3.42 -0.49
C GLY A 13 22.96 -4.09 0.54
N PHE A 14 21.69 -4.37 0.21
CA PHE A 14 20.73 -4.92 1.18
C PHE A 14 20.59 -6.45 1.12
N LEU A 15 20.76 -7.08 -0.05
CA LEU A 15 20.51 -8.50 -0.25
C LEU A 15 21.79 -9.30 -0.62
N ASN A 16 22.92 -8.62 -0.86
CA ASN A 16 24.18 -9.20 -1.33
C ASN A 16 24.00 -10.14 -2.56
N LEU A 17 23.06 -9.80 -3.44
CA LEU A 17 22.70 -10.57 -4.62
C LEU A 17 23.36 -9.99 -5.88
N HIS A 18 24.26 -10.77 -6.48
CA HIS A 18 24.95 -10.39 -7.71
C HIS A 18 24.26 -11.01 -8.94
N TRP A 19 23.46 -10.21 -9.64
CA TRP A 19 22.74 -10.61 -10.84
C TRP A 19 23.24 -9.89 -12.09
N SER A 20 23.19 -10.59 -13.24
CA SER A 20 23.48 -9.97 -14.54
C SER A 20 22.46 -8.88 -14.88
N ARG A 21 22.94 -7.76 -15.41
CA ARG A 21 22.17 -6.55 -15.76
C ARG A 21 20.91 -6.89 -16.57
N TRP A 22 21.04 -7.73 -17.58
CA TRP A 22 19.93 -8.11 -18.47
C TRP A 22 18.78 -8.80 -17.74
N LYS A 23 19.10 -9.73 -16.83
CA LYS A 23 18.09 -10.46 -16.03
C LYS A 23 17.30 -9.50 -15.13
N ARG A 24 17.99 -8.56 -14.48
CA ARG A 24 17.37 -7.54 -13.62
C ARG A 24 16.44 -6.62 -14.40
N VAL A 25 16.86 -6.17 -15.59
CA VAL A 25 16.02 -5.28 -16.43
C VAL A 25 14.78 -6.01 -16.91
N LEU A 26 14.92 -7.24 -17.42
CA LEU A 26 13.79 -8.05 -17.86
C LEU A 26 12.78 -8.25 -16.73
N LEU A 27 13.25 -8.69 -15.57
CA LEU A 27 12.37 -8.97 -14.44
C LEU A 27 11.58 -7.74 -13.97
N THR A 28 12.27 -6.61 -13.73
CA THR A 28 11.60 -5.39 -13.25
C THR A 28 10.66 -4.78 -14.29
N ARG A 29 10.98 -4.90 -15.59
CA ARG A 29 10.11 -4.46 -16.67
C ARG A 29 8.88 -5.35 -16.82
N THR A 30 9.06 -6.66 -16.75
CA THR A 30 7.94 -7.61 -16.81
C THR A 30 6.98 -7.42 -15.64
N ILE A 31 7.49 -7.27 -14.41
CA ILE A 31 6.66 -7.00 -13.22
C ILE A 31 5.87 -5.68 -13.34
N ALA A 32 6.45 -4.65 -13.95
CA ALA A 32 5.76 -3.38 -14.15
C ALA A 32 4.74 -3.41 -15.30
N ILE A 33 5.07 -4.08 -16.40
CA ILE A 33 4.23 -4.08 -17.61
C ILE A 33 3.00 -4.96 -17.45
N ILE A 34 3.12 -6.15 -16.84
CA ILE A 34 2.00 -7.10 -16.68
C ILE A 34 0.75 -6.45 -16.05
N PRO A 35 0.81 -5.85 -14.85
CA PRO A 35 -0.38 -5.27 -14.21
C PRO A 35 -0.92 -4.08 -15.01
N THR A 36 -0.04 -3.27 -15.58
CA THR A 36 -0.42 -2.12 -16.42
C THR A 36 -1.21 -2.58 -17.65
N LEU A 37 -0.74 -3.63 -18.32
CA LEU A 37 -1.36 -4.17 -19.52
C LEU A 37 -2.72 -4.80 -19.22
N LEU A 38 -2.82 -5.58 -18.13
CA LEU A 38 -4.09 -6.19 -17.69
C LEU A 38 -5.15 -5.13 -17.39
N ILE A 39 -4.79 -4.07 -16.66
CA ILE A 39 -5.71 -2.99 -16.31
C ILE A 39 -6.07 -2.14 -17.52
N ALA A 40 -5.12 -1.92 -18.44
CA ALA A 40 -5.35 -1.15 -19.66
C ALA A 40 -6.42 -1.76 -20.57
N PHE A 41 -6.54 -3.09 -20.61
CA PHE A 41 -7.61 -3.76 -21.36
C PHE A 41 -8.99 -3.67 -20.70
N GLN A 42 -9.07 -3.39 -19.40
CA GLN A 42 -10.32 -3.33 -18.66
C GLN A 42 -10.99 -1.95 -18.75
N SER A 43 -10.30 -0.88 -18.33
CA SER A 43 -10.80 0.49 -18.50
C SER A 43 -9.76 1.58 -18.19
N MET A 44 -9.95 2.75 -18.79
CA MET A 44 -9.13 3.95 -18.53
C MET A 44 -9.25 4.47 -17.08
N SER A 45 -10.41 4.30 -16.45
CA SER A 45 -10.63 4.72 -15.06
C SER A 45 -9.82 3.91 -14.06
N GLN A 46 -9.56 2.63 -14.35
CA GLN A 46 -8.74 1.77 -13.48
C GLN A 46 -7.24 2.05 -13.62
N LEU A 47 -6.79 2.53 -14.79
CA LEU A 47 -5.42 3.03 -14.99
C LEU A 47 -5.12 4.24 -14.08
N THR A 48 -6.04 5.20 -14.00
CA THR A 48 -5.89 6.36 -13.10
C THR A 48 -5.80 5.90 -11.65
N ARG A 49 -6.68 4.98 -11.22
CA ARG A 49 -6.63 4.40 -9.87
C ARG A 49 -5.31 3.69 -9.59
N MET A 50 -4.77 2.95 -10.56
CA MET A 50 -3.46 2.31 -10.43
C MET A 50 -2.34 3.34 -10.27
N ASN A 51 -2.40 4.44 -11.01
CA ASN A 51 -1.42 5.52 -10.88
C ASN A 51 -1.49 6.18 -9.49
N ASP A 52 -2.69 6.42 -8.97
CA ASP A 52 -2.88 6.98 -7.63
C ASP A 52 -2.35 6.03 -6.54
N LEU A 53 -2.60 4.72 -6.69
CA LEU A 53 -2.00 3.68 -5.84
C LEU A 53 -0.46 3.72 -5.86
N LEU A 54 0.14 3.79 -7.04
CA LEU A 54 1.60 3.83 -7.19
C LEU A 54 2.17 5.10 -6.55
N ASN A 55 1.51 6.25 -6.71
CA ASN A 55 1.93 7.49 -6.04
C ASN A 55 1.83 7.38 -4.52
N ALA A 56 0.78 6.76 -3.98
CA ALA A 56 0.64 6.51 -2.54
C ALA A 56 1.68 5.53 -2.00
N LEU A 57 2.08 4.53 -2.79
CA LEU A 57 3.18 3.63 -2.43
C LEU A 57 4.54 4.35 -2.45
N MET A 58 4.77 5.23 -3.41
CA MET A 58 6.01 6.01 -3.51
C MET A 58 6.15 6.99 -2.34
N SER A 59 5.08 7.65 -1.92
CA SER A 59 5.09 8.56 -0.77
C SER A 59 5.40 7.83 0.54
N LEU A 60 4.95 6.57 0.69
CA LEU A 60 5.32 5.72 1.82
C LEU A 60 6.81 5.35 1.84
N GLN A 61 7.47 5.23 0.68
CA GLN A 61 8.88 4.87 0.58
C GLN A 61 9.84 6.03 0.92
N LEU A 62 9.42 7.28 0.66
CA LEU A 62 10.28 8.46 0.84
C LEU A 62 10.88 8.63 2.25
N PRO A 63 10.12 8.48 3.36
CA PRO A 63 10.68 8.57 4.71
C PRO A 63 11.81 7.57 4.95
N PHE A 64 11.65 6.32 4.47
CA PHE A 64 12.66 5.27 4.62
C PHE A 64 13.97 5.57 3.88
N ALA A 65 13.91 6.34 2.79
CA ALA A 65 15.11 6.83 2.11
C ALA A 65 15.69 8.07 2.81
N LEU A 66 14.85 8.99 3.29
CA LEU A 66 15.29 10.26 3.88
C LEU A 66 15.95 10.08 5.25
N PHE A 67 15.42 9.23 6.14
CA PHE A 67 15.96 9.06 7.49
C PHE A 67 17.44 8.59 7.50
N PRO A 68 17.82 7.52 6.78
CA PRO A 68 19.22 7.08 6.71
C PRO A 68 20.11 8.13 6.07
N VAL A 69 19.66 8.78 4.99
CA VAL A 69 20.45 9.80 4.30
C VAL A 69 20.72 10.99 5.22
N LEU A 70 19.72 11.50 5.94
CA LEU A 70 19.92 12.55 6.94
C LEU A 70 20.89 12.14 8.05
N THR A 71 20.76 10.90 8.52
CA THR A 71 21.60 10.37 9.59
C THR A 71 23.05 10.23 9.15
N PHE A 72 23.29 9.69 7.95
CA PHE A 72 24.62 9.50 7.40
C PHE A 72 25.28 10.83 7.00
N THR A 73 24.55 11.74 6.37
CA THR A 73 25.07 13.07 5.99
C THR A 73 25.37 13.96 7.20
N SER A 74 24.68 13.74 8.33
CA SER A 74 24.94 14.45 9.58
C SER A 74 26.00 13.79 10.46
N SER A 75 26.44 12.58 10.14
CA SER A 75 27.39 11.82 10.95
C SER A 75 28.83 12.12 10.53
N ARG A 76 29.61 12.72 11.44
CA ARG A 76 31.06 12.88 11.26
C ARG A 76 31.80 11.54 11.10
N LYS A 77 31.24 10.43 11.58
CA LYS A 77 31.84 9.10 11.41
C LYS A 77 31.79 8.60 9.95
N VAL A 78 30.79 9.04 9.18
CA VAL A 78 30.58 8.60 7.79
C VAL A 78 31.11 9.64 6.79
N MET A 79 30.85 10.93 7.04
CA MET A 79 31.22 12.04 6.13
C MET A 79 32.56 12.71 6.47
N GLY A 80 33.16 12.44 7.64
CA GLY A 80 34.40 13.07 8.06
C GLY A 80 34.30 14.60 8.12
N ASP A 81 35.23 15.27 7.45
CA ASP A 81 35.31 16.74 7.38
C ASP A 81 34.22 17.38 6.50
N PHE A 82 33.53 16.60 5.66
CA PHE A 82 32.40 17.05 4.83
C PHE A 82 31.04 16.91 5.52
N ALA A 83 31.02 16.63 6.83
CA ALA A 83 29.77 16.47 7.57
C ALA A 83 28.97 17.77 7.63
N ASN A 84 27.64 17.65 7.56
CA ASN A 84 26.75 18.80 7.60
C ASN A 84 26.95 19.66 8.86
N GLY A 85 27.11 20.97 8.64
CA GLY A 85 27.12 21.97 9.71
C GLY A 85 25.78 22.03 10.45
N ARG A 86 25.76 22.66 11.63
CA ARG A 86 24.54 22.75 12.45
C ARG A 86 23.37 23.42 11.71
N PHE A 87 23.67 24.40 10.86
CA PHE A 87 22.67 25.10 10.05
C PHE A 87 22.12 24.22 8.91
N THR A 88 22.97 23.54 8.13
CA THR A 88 22.52 22.66 7.04
C THR A 88 21.76 21.46 7.57
N LYS A 89 22.16 20.92 8.73
CA LYS A 89 21.42 19.86 9.42
C LYS A 89 20.03 20.31 9.86
N LEU A 90 19.89 21.49 10.46
CA LEU A 90 18.60 22.04 10.85
C LEU A 90 17.69 22.25 9.63
N LEU A 91 18.22 22.88 8.58
CA LEU A 91 17.50 23.10 7.33
C LEU A 91 17.04 21.78 6.69
N ALA A 92 17.94 20.80 6.56
CA ALA A 92 17.63 19.49 5.99
C ALA A 92 16.57 18.73 6.80
N THR A 93 16.60 18.87 8.13
CA THR A 93 15.61 18.26 9.03
C THR A 93 14.24 18.92 8.84
N ILE A 94 14.16 20.26 8.81
CA ILE A 94 12.92 21.00 8.57
C ILE A 94 12.32 20.63 7.21
N LEU A 95 13.13 20.66 6.15
CA LEU A 95 12.68 20.29 4.80
C LEU A 95 12.18 18.85 4.74
N SER A 96 12.87 17.92 5.40
CA SER A 96 12.45 16.52 5.43
C SER A 96 11.15 16.32 6.21
N VAL A 97 10.96 17.01 7.33
CA VAL A 97 9.69 16.99 8.08
C VAL A 97 8.54 17.51 7.22
N ILE A 98 8.76 18.60 6.46
CA ILE A 98 7.75 19.15 5.54
C ILE A 98 7.39 18.13 4.46
N VAL A 99 8.39 17.58 3.76
CA VAL A 99 8.18 16.59 2.69
C VAL A 99 7.48 15.34 3.23
N ILE A 100 7.92 14.82 4.37
CA ILE A 100 7.29 13.64 5.00
C ILE A 100 5.84 13.95 5.39
N SER A 101 5.56 15.13 5.95
CA SER A 101 4.20 15.52 6.34
C SER A 101 3.25 15.60 5.15
N ILE A 102 3.69 16.20 4.04
CA ILE A 102 2.90 16.28 2.79
C ILE A 102 2.65 14.88 2.21
N ASN A 103 3.68 14.03 2.18
CA ASN A 103 3.57 12.67 1.67
C ASN A 103 2.64 11.80 2.53
N LEU A 104 2.70 11.95 3.86
CA LEU A 104 1.78 11.29 4.78
C LEU A 104 0.33 11.77 4.61
N TYR A 105 0.11 13.06 4.37
CA TYR A 105 -1.22 13.58 4.06
C TYR A 105 -1.78 12.94 2.77
N PHE A 106 -0.97 12.82 1.72
CA PHE A 106 -1.40 12.16 0.48
C PHE A 106 -1.77 10.68 0.69
N VAL A 107 -0.99 9.95 1.51
CA VAL A 107 -1.33 8.56 1.89
C VAL A 107 -2.63 8.53 2.69
N TYR A 108 -2.78 9.43 3.66
CA TYR A 108 -3.98 9.50 4.50
C TYR A 108 -5.24 9.73 3.66
N ASP A 109 -5.20 10.71 2.75
CA ASP A 109 -6.32 10.99 1.84
C ASP A 109 -6.64 9.76 0.97
N TYR A 110 -5.61 9.16 0.37
CA TYR A 110 -5.77 7.99 -0.47
C TYR A 110 -6.42 6.80 0.30
N VAL A 111 -5.91 6.49 1.49
CA VAL A 111 -6.39 5.40 2.36
C VAL A 111 -7.80 5.70 2.90
N HIS A 112 -8.07 6.94 3.31
CA HIS A 112 -9.40 7.33 3.80
C HIS A 112 -10.47 7.17 2.72
N ASN A 113 -10.19 7.63 1.50
CA ASN A 113 -11.17 7.59 0.42
C ASN A 113 -11.38 6.17 -0.15
N HIS A 114 -10.32 5.34 -0.21
CA HIS A 114 -10.38 4.04 -0.89
C HIS A 114 -10.40 2.83 0.05
N VAL A 115 -9.71 2.87 1.19
CA VAL A 115 -9.57 1.70 2.07
C VAL A 115 -10.60 1.72 3.20
N VAL A 116 -10.87 2.88 3.80
CA VAL A 116 -11.87 3.00 4.88
C VAL A 116 -13.29 2.69 4.36
N SER A 117 -13.64 3.09 3.14
CA SER A 117 -14.92 2.76 2.51
C SER A 117 -15.10 1.25 2.29
N HIS A 118 -14.06 0.53 1.88
CA HIS A 118 -14.10 -0.93 1.73
C HIS A 118 -14.08 -1.68 3.07
N ILE A 119 -13.32 -1.22 4.07
CA ILE A 119 -13.30 -1.83 5.41
C ILE A 119 -14.64 -1.62 6.12
N LEU A 120 -15.23 -0.42 6.06
CA LEU A 120 -16.54 -0.14 6.64
C LEU A 120 -17.67 -0.95 5.98
N CYS A 121 -17.61 -1.14 4.66
CA CYS A 121 -18.54 -2.02 3.94
C CYS A 121 -18.37 -3.48 4.37
N GLY A 122 -17.12 -3.95 4.53
CA GLY A 122 -16.81 -5.29 5.01
C GLY A 122 -17.28 -5.54 6.45
N THR A 123 -17.08 -4.59 7.36
CA THR A 123 -17.57 -4.69 8.73
C THR A 123 -19.09 -4.63 8.79
N TYR A 124 -19.75 -3.78 8.01
CA TYR A 124 -21.21 -3.70 7.92
C TYR A 124 -21.83 -5.01 7.39
N MET A 125 -21.24 -5.59 6.34
CA MET A 125 -21.65 -6.90 5.80
C MET A 125 -21.44 -8.03 6.81
N ALA A 126 -20.36 -8.00 7.60
CA ALA A 126 -20.10 -8.99 8.65
C ALA A 126 -21.10 -8.89 9.81
N VAL A 127 -21.47 -7.67 10.22
CA VAL A 127 -22.52 -7.43 11.24
C VAL A 127 -23.87 -7.95 10.74
N LEU A 128 -24.25 -7.63 9.51
CA LEU A 128 -25.49 -8.15 8.90
C LEU A 128 -25.47 -9.68 8.76
N GLY A 129 -24.33 -10.28 8.41
CA GLY A 129 -24.17 -11.73 8.36
C GLY A 129 -24.30 -12.38 9.75
N PHE A 130 -23.77 -11.74 10.78
CA PHE A 130 -23.89 -12.20 12.16
C PHE A 130 -25.34 -12.10 12.67
N ASP A 131 -26.02 -10.98 12.40
CA ASP A 131 -27.43 -10.80 12.73
C ASP A 131 -28.32 -11.81 12.00
N PHE A 132 -28.03 -12.11 10.73
CA PHE A 132 -28.74 -13.14 9.98
C PHE A 132 -28.57 -14.52 10.63
N VAL A 133 -27.32 -14.94 10.90
CA VAL A 133 -27.03 -16.25 11.52
C VAL A 133 -27.63 -16.36 12.93
N TYR A 134 -27.63 -15.29 13.71
CA TYR A 134 -28.24 -15.25 15.04
C TYR A 134 -29.76 -15.32 15.01
N ASN A 135 -30.40 -14.75 13.97
CA ASN A 135 -31.85 -14.76 13.81
C ASN A 135 -32.40 -16.00 13.05
N VAL A 136 -31.56 -16.76 12.33
CA VAL A 136 -31.94 -18.00 11.63
C VAL A 136 -32.61 -19.06 12.53
N PRO A 137 -32.17 -19.31 13.78
CA PRO A 137 -32.85 -20.24 14.70
C PRO A 137 -34.27 -19.80 15.07
N TYR A 138 -34.56 -18.49 15.06
CA TYR A 138 -35.90 -17.95 15.35
C TYR A 138 -36.86 -18.08 14.16
N PHE A 139 -36.36 -18.30 12.95
CA PHE A 139 -37.17 -18.62 11.76
C PHE A 139 -37.50 -20.12 11.63
N GLY A 140 -36.75 -20.99 12.30
CA GLY A 140 -36.96 -22.45 12.28
C GLY A 140 -38.35 -22.94 12.71
N PRO A 141 -38.98 -22.36 13.75
CA PRO A 141 -40.33 -22.76 14.17
C PRO A 141 -41.41 -22.42 13.13
N TRP A 142 -41.25 -21.34 12.36
CA TRP A 142 -42.24 -20.90 11.38
C TRP A 142 -42.35 -21.85 10.18
N PHE A 143 -41.23 -22.43 9.74
CA PHE A 143 -41.24 -23.45 8.70
C PHE A 143 -41.84 -24.78 9.18
N LYS A 144 -41.63 -25.15 10.45
CA LYS A 144 -42.16 -26.40 11.00
C LYS A 144 -43.67 -26.34 11.28
N GLU A 145 -44.20 -25.15 11.57
CA GLU A 145 -45.64 -24.90 11.75
C GLU A 145 -46.41 -24.90 10.41
N SER A 146 -45.74 -24.54 9.31
CA SER A 146 -46.34 -24.55 7.96
C SER A 146 -46.60 -25.98 7.46
N ASP A 147 -45.67 -26.91 7.67
CA ASP A 147 -45.82 -28.31 7.24
C ASP A 147 -46.82 -29.10 8.12
N TYR A 148 -46.99 -28.74 9.40
CA TYR A 148 -47.89 -29.47 10.31
C TYR A 148 -49.38 -29.20 10.06
N ASN A 149 -49.71 -28.03 9.51
CA ASN A 149 -51.10 -27.63 9.26
C ASN A 149 -51.66 -28.18 7.93
N GLU A 150 -50.82 -28.63 7.00
CA GLU A 150 -51.25 -29.16 5.71
C GLU A 150 -51.76 -30.61 5.79
N TYR A 151 -51.29 -31.41 6.77
CA TYR A 151 -51.75 -32.80 6.97
C TYR A 151 -52.99 -32.95 7.87
N ARG A 152 -53.52 -31.85 8.43
CA ARG A 152 -54.70 -31.89 9.32
C ARG A 152 -56.03 -31.76 8.59
N TYR A 153 -56.00 -31.56 7.26
CA TYR A 153 -57.19 -31.37 6.41
C TYR A 153 -57.30 -32.37 5.25
N SER A 154 -56.64 -33.53 5.33
CA SER A 154 -56.88 -34.68 4.45
C SER A 154 -57.43 -35.86 5.23
#